data_AF-K7L8H0-F1
#
_entry.id   AF-K7L8H0-F1
#
_cell.length_a   1.000
_cell.length_b   1.000
_cell.length_c   1.000
_cell.angle_alpha   90.00
_cell.angle_beta   90.00
_cell.angle_gamma   90.00
#
_symmetry.space_group_name_H-M   'P 1'
#
loop_
_entity.id
_entity.type
_entity.pdbx_description
1 polymer ?
#
loop_
_entity_poly.entity_id
_entity_poly.type
_entity_poly.pdbx_seq_one_letter_code
_entity_poly.pdbx_strand_id
1 'polypeptide(L)'
;MVLVERLVDRKAEIMESLLVRIGTAREEMKHVKNFDYVVVNAKGKLDNAVKLMESIIDARKLGFVRGLLSYNGQSTCEAGKKLYSLIALSLNMDEDFFDKIGAVDKPSAFLRLLRYPPGEMGPHQEICSAHSDTGALTLLLTDGVLGLQVLTSLLVQL
;
A
#
# COMPACT_ATOMS: atom_id res chain seq x y z
N MET A 1 15.38 10.94 5.40
CA MET A 1 14.73 9.74 4.80
C MET A 1 13.32 10.18 4.47
N VAL A 2 12.92 10.18 3.19
CA VAL A 2 11.65 10.78 2.73
C VAL A 2 10.44 10.29 3.53
N LEU A 3 10.43 9.01 3.92
CA LEU A 3 9.35 8.44 4.75
C LEU A 3 9.31 9.06 6.16
N VAL A 4 10.45 9.28 6.82
CA VAL A 4 10.51 9.96 8.13
C VAL A 4 10.02 11.40 8.01
N GLU A 5 10.49 12.14 7.00
CA GLU A 5 10.06 13.52 6.75
C GLU A 5 8.53 13.60 6.58
N ARG A 6 7.94 12.66 5.82
CA ARG A 6 6.48 12.57 5.65
C ARG A 6 5.73 12.23 6.92
N LEU A 7 6.26 11.32 7.74
CA LEU A 7 5.64 10.96 9.02
C LEU A 7 5.60 12.16 9.96
N VAL A 8 6.69 12.93 10.01
CA VAL A 8 6.78 14.16 10.82
C VAL A 8 5.86 15.26 10.26
N ASP A 9 5.83 15.47 8.95
CA ASP A 9 5.03 16.52 8.29
C ASP A 9 3.52 16.33 8.47
N ARG A 10 3.04 15.10 8.69
CA ARG A 10 1.60 14.81 8.88
C ARG A 10 1.01 15.43 10.14
N LYS A 11 1.82 15.69 11.18
CA LYS A 11 1.38 16.28 12.47
C LYS A 11 0.11 15.65 13.08
N ALA A 12 -0.17 14.39 12.75
CA ALA A 12 -1.44 13.74 13.08
C ALA A 12 -1.37 12.86 14.33
N GLU A 13 -0.20 12.75 14.96
CA GLU A 13 0.11 11.74 15.96
C GLU A 13 0.89 12.34 17.15
N ILE A 14 0.69 11.77 18.33
CA ILE A 14 1.50 12.09 19.52
C ILE A 14 2.95 11.59 19.34
N MET A 15 3.87 12.15 20.12
CA MET A 15 5.30 11.94 19.92
C MET A 15 5.70 10.47 20.09
N GLU A 16 5.10 9.77 21.05
CA GLU A 16 5.36 8.36 21.32
C GLU A 16 4.98 7.48 20.13
N SER A 17 3.80 7.68 19.55
CA SER A 17 3.36 6.93 18.37
C SER A 17 4.21 7.24 17.15
N LEU A 18 4.62 8.50 16.98
CA LEU A 18 5.51 8.91 15.90
C LEU A 18 6.88 8.22 16.02
N LEU A 19 7.45 8.14 17.23
CA LEU A 19 8.73 7.47 17.48
C LEU A 19 8.66 5.96 17.19
N VAL A 20 7.58 5.29 17.61
CA VAL A 20 7.36 3.87 17.26
C VAL A 20 7.33 3.69 15.75
N ARG A 21 6.57 4.52 15.02
CA ARG A 21 6.49 4.43 13.55
C ARG A 21 7.81 4.73 12.86
N ILE A 22 8.57 5.72 13.34
CA ILE A 22 9.91 6.00 12.81
C ILE A 22 10.83 4.80 13.08
N GLY A 23 10.72 4.16 14.24
CA GLY A 23 11.43 2.93 14.59
C GLY A 23 11.09 1.79 13.65
N THR A 24 9.80 1.47 13.48
CA THR A 24 9.31 0.44 12.56
C THR A 24 9.74 0.72 11.12
N ALA A 25 9.55 1.94 10.63
CA ALA A 25 9.96 2.34 9.29
C ALA A 25 11.48 2.20 9.07
N ARG A 26 12.30 2.49 10.10
CA ARG A 26 13.75 2.28 10.04
C ARG A 26 14.11 0.79 10.01
N GLU A 27 13.40 -0.05 10.76
CA GLU A 27 13.61 -1.50 10.77
C GLU A 27 13.24 -2.11 9.41
N GLU A 28 12.06 -1.79 8.88
CA GLU A 28 11.61 -2.18 7.55
C GLU A 28 12.61 -1.76 6.46
N MET A 29 13.17 -0.55 6.56
CA MET A 29 14.14 -0.04 5.60
C MET A 29 15.46 -0.83 5.60
N LYS A 30 15.80 -1.59 6.65
CA LYS A 30 16.97 -2.51 6.61
C LYS A 30 16.80 -3.64 5.59
N HIS A 31 15.55 -3.98 5.28
CA HIS A 31 15.18 -5.01 4.31
C HIS A 31 14.98 -4.46 2.90
N VAL A 32 15.17 -3.16 2.67
CA VAL A 32 14.98 -2.53 1.34
C VAL A 32 15.80 -3.20 0.24
N LYS A 33 16.99 -3.73 0.60
CA LYS A 33 17.89 -4.47 -0.30
C LYS A 33 17.33 -5.81 -0.78
N ASN A 34 16.30 -6.33 -0.14
CA ASN A 34 15.68 -7.60 -0.50
C ASN A 34 14.64 -7.44 -1.61
N PHE A 35 14.25 -6.22 -1.96
CA PHE A 35 13.30 -5.94 -3.03
C PHE A 35 14.03 -5.82 -4.37
N ASP A 36 13.51 -6.49 -5.41
CA ASP A 36 13.99 -6.35 -6.79
C ASP A 36 13.91 -4.90 -7.29
N TYR A 37 12.93 -4.14 -6.80
CA TYR A 37 12.67 -2.76 -7.19
C TYR A 37 12.20 -1.93 -6.00
N VAL A 38 12.68 -0.68 -5.94
CA VAL A 38 12.26 0.30 -4.94
C VAL A 38 11.90 1.58 -5.67
N VAL A 39 10.62 1.96 -5.62
CA VAL A 39 10.14 3.21 -6.22
C VAL A 39 9.97 4.25 -5.12
N VAL A 40 10.77 5.31 -5.18
CA VAL A 40 10.65 6.43 -4.25
C VAL A 40 9.72 7.49 -4.85
N ASN A 41 8.49 7.54 -4.35
CA ASN A 41 7.60 8.67 -4.61
C ASN A 41 8.08 9.87 -3.78
N ALA A 42 9.06 10.64 -4.25
CA ALA A 42 9.52 11.85 -3.57
C ALA A 42 8.52 13.01 -3.76
N LYS A 43 8.51 13.98 -2.83
CA LYS A 43 7.63 15.16 -2.92
C LYS A 43 7.85 15.90 -4.26
N GLY A 44 6.78 16.12 -5.01
CA GLY A 44 6.82 16.77 -6.33
C GLY A 44 7.42 15.93 -7.46
N LYS A 45 7.63 14.63 -7.25
CA LYS A 45 8.21 13.70 -8.25
C LYS A 45 7.29 12.52 -8.56
N LEU A 46 5.97 12.71 -8.41
CA LEU A 46 4.98 11.68 -8.66
C LEU A 46 5.10 11.10 -10.08
N ASP A 47 5.18 11.96 -11.09
CA ASP A 47 5.29 11.53 -12.49
C ASP A 47 6.54 10.67 -12.72
N ASN A 48 7.65 10.97 -12.02
CA ASN A 48 8.87 10.15 -12.12
C ASN A 48 8.68 8.79 -11.45
N ALA A 49 7.99 8.74 -10.30
CA ALA A 49 7.68 7.48 -9.64
C ALA A 49 6.73 6.61 -10.48
N VAL A 50 5.74 7.22 -11.12
CA VAL A 50 4.83 6.55 -12.06
C VAL A 50 5.60 6.02 -13.27
N LYS A 51 6.40 6.85 -13.93
CA LYS A 51 7.24 6.41 -15.06
C LYS A 51 8.19 5.27 -14.69
N LEU A 52 8.76 5.30 -13.48
CA LEU A 52 9.60 4.20 -13.00
C LEU A 52 8.77 2.92 -12.81
N MET A 53 7.57 3.00 -12.22
CA MET A 53 6.66 1.86 -12.12
C MET A 53 6.29 1.30 -13.51
N GLU A 54 5.94 2.16 -14.46
CA GLU A 54 5.66 1.75 -15.85
C GLU A 54 6.85 1.02 -16.47
N SER A 55 8.07 1.55 -16.30
CA SER A 55 9.29 0.92 -16.83
C SER A 55 9.58 -0.45 -16.21
N ILE A 56 9.30 -0.64 -14.91
CA ILE A 56 9.46 -1.92 -14.21
C ILE A 56 8.47 -2.95 -14.77
N ILE A 57 7.22 -2.53 -14.97
CA ILE A 57 6.15 -3.37 -15.49
C ILE A 57 6.45 -3.82 -16.92
N ASP A 58 6.89 -2.90 -17.76
CA ASP A 58 7.31 -3.19 -19.14
C ASP A 58 8.51 -4.13 -19.17
N ALA A 59 9.54 -3.87 -18.35
CA ALA A 59 10.75 -4.71 -18.27
C ALA A 59 10.44 -6.14 -17.82
N ARG A 60 9.48 -6.33 -16.90
CA ARG A 60 9.06 -7.63 -16.40
C ARG A 60 7.97 -8.29 -17.25
N LYS A 61 7.55 -7.67 -18.37
CA LYS A 61 6.45 -8.14 -19.22
C LYS A 61 5.16 -8.41 -18.43
N LEU A 62 4.91 -7.60 -17.39
CA LEU A 62 3.74 -7.71 -16.54
C LEU A 62 2.53 -7.04 -17.20
N GLY A 63 2.19 -7.50 -18.42
CA GLY A 63 1.14 -6.88 -19.26
C GLY A 63 -0.23 -6.79 -18.58
N PHE A 64 -0.53 -7.69 -17.65
CA PHE A 64 -1.73 -7.61 -16.80
C PHE A 64 -1.68 -6.42 -15.84
N VAL A 65 -0.53 -6.16 -15.21
CA VAL A 65 -0.30 -5.00 -14.33
C VAL A 65 -0.26 -3.71 -15.15
N ARG A 66 0.30 -3.76 -16.36
CA ARG A 66 0.18 -2.64 -17.32
C ARG A 66 -1.28 -2.38 -17.63
N GLY A 67 -2.08 -3.40 -17.90
CA GLY A 67 -3.53 -3.28 -18.05
C GLY A 67 -4.17 -2.59 -16.84
N LEU A 68 -3.80 -3.00 -15.63
CA LEU A 68 -4.31 -2.41 -14.37
C LEU A 68 -3.92 -0.94 -14.17
N LEU A 69 -2.69 -0.55 -14.55
CA LEU A 69 -2.20 0.84 -14.45
C LEU A 69 -2.64 1.73 -15.63
N SER A 70 -2.71 1.15 -16.84
CA SER A 70 -3.21 1.79 -18.06
C SER A 70 -4.74 1.90 -18.06
N TYR A 71 -5.43 1.11 -17.23
CA TYR A 71 -6.77 1.43 -16.73
C TYR A 71 -6.67 2.54 -15.67
N ASN A 72 -5.89 3.59 -15.98
CA ASN A 72 -5.49 4.78 -15.24
C ASN A 72 -5.34 4.60 -13.72
N GLY A 73 -4.26 5.09 -13.09
CA GLY A 73 -4.24 5.27 -11.62
C GLY A 73 -5.51 5.95 -11.05
N GLN A 74 -6.28 6.66 -11.90
CA GLN A 74 -7.66 7.09 -11.66
C GLN A 74 -8.64 5.95 -11.33
N SER A 75 -8.69 4.81 -12.01
CA SER A 75 -9.70 3.77 -11.74
C SER A 75 -9.53 3.11 -10.37
N THR A 76 -8.30 2.88 -9.91
CA THR A 76 -8.06 2.37 -8.54
C THR A 76 -8.38 3.44 -7.50
N CYS A 77 -8.05 4.71 -7.77
CA CYS A 77 -8.44 5.82 -6.92
C CYS A 77 -9.97 6.04 -6.92
N GLU A 78 -10.66 5.86 -8.04
CA GLU A 78 -12.12 5.93 -8.16
C GLU A 78 -12.79 4.77 -7.44
N ALA A 79 -12.26 3.55 -7.58
CA ALA A 79 -12.69 2.40 -6.80
C ALA A 79 -12.49 2.66 -5.29
N GLY A 80 -11.32 3.18 -4.91
CA GLY A 80 -11.03 3.59 -3.54
C GLY A 80 -12.01 4.66 -3.04
N LYS A 81 -12.27 5.71 -3.83
CA LYS A 81 -13.24 6.77 -3.50
C LYS A 81 -14.65 6.20 -3.32
N LYS A 82 -15.12 5.39 -4.26
CA LYS A 82 -16.42 4.71 -4.15
C LYS A 82 -16.50 3.85 -2.89
N LEU A 83 -15.43 3.14 -2.54
CA LEU A 83 -15.37 2.37 -1.29
C LEU A 83 -15.44 3.26 -0.05
N TYR A 84 -14.71 4.39 -0.03
CA TYR A 84 -14.84 5.38 1.05
C TYR A 84 -16.26 5.93 1.15
N SER A 85 -16.91 6.25 0.03
CA SER A 85 -18.31 6.69 -0.01
C SER A 85 -19.25 5.65 0.61
N LEU A 86 -19.07 4.36 0.29
CA LEU A 86 -19.84 3.26 0.90
C LEU A 86 -19.55 3.11 2.40
N ILE A 87 -18.30 3.27 2.83
CA ILE A 87 -17.93 3.24 4.25
C ILE A 87 -18.61 4.41 4.99
N ALA A 88 -18.61 5.62 4.43
CA ALA A 88 -19.23 6.78 5.04
C ALA A 88 -20.74 6.56 5.24
N LEU A 89 -21.43 6.07 4.21
CA LEU A 89 -22.85 5.72 4.27
C LEU A 89 -23.11 4.65 5.34
N SER A 90 -22.26 3.62 5.43
CA SER A 90 -22.39 2.56 6.46
C SER A 90 -22.26 3.07 7.90
N LEU A 91 -21.59 4.22 8.08
CA LEU A 91 -21.40 4.90 9.36
C LEU A 91 -22.46 5.98 9.63
N ASN A 92 -23.52 6.05 8.81
CA ASN A 92 -24.54 7.13 8.82
C ASN A 92 -23.93 8.53 8.68
N MET A 93 -22.86 8.66 7.90
CA MET A 93 -22.24 9.94 7.54
C MET A 93 -22.61 10.32 6.10
N ASP A 94 -22.37 11.58 5.72
CA ASP A 94 -22.53 12.01 4.34
C ASP A 94 -21.61 11.20 3.41
N GLU A 95 -22.07 10.86 2.20
CA GLU A 95 -21.32 10.08 1.21
C GLU A 95 -19.94 10.66 0.86
N ASP A 96 -19.82 11.98 0.93
CA ASP A 96 -18.61 12.76 0.66
C ASP A 96 -17.81 13.10 1.94
N PHE A 97 -18.12 12.47 3.08
CA PHE A 97 -17.45 12.75 4.37
C PHE A 97 -15.93 12.64 4.25
N PHE A 98 -15.43 11.58 3.61
CA PHE A 98 -13.99 11.36 3.43
C PHE A 98 -13.34 12.33 2.43
N ASP A 99 -14.09 12.80 1.43
CA ASP A 99 -13.64 13.90 0.56
C ASP A 99 -13.55 15.20 1.38
N LYS A 100 -14.57 15.52 2.19
CA LYS A 100 -14.63 16.74 3.01
C LYS A 100 -13.48 16.87 4.01
N ILE A 101 -13.04 15.76 4.61
CA ILE A 101 -11.89 15.76 5.53
C ILE A 101 -10.53 15.63 4.84
N GLY A 102 -10.51 15.54 3.50
CA GLY A 102 -9.30 15.39 2.70
C GLY A 102 -8.65 14.01 2.79
N ALA A 103 -9.38 12.97 3.22
CA ALA A 103 -8.83 11.61 3.32
C ALA A 103 -8.47 11.00 1.95
N VAL A 104 -9.13 11.48 0.90
CA VAL A 104 -8.90 11.05 -0.50
C VAL A 104 -8.23 12.14 -1.36
N ASP A 105 -7.78 13.24 -0.75
CA ASP A 105 -7.10 14.35 -1.43
C ASP A 105 -5.61 14.08 -1.65
N LYS A 106 -5.19 14.11 -2.93
CA LYS A 106 -3.79 13.94 -3.45
C LYS A 106 -3.17 12.60 -3.03
N PRO A 107 -2.54 11.85 -3.95
CA PRO A 107 -2.43 10.40 -3.78
C PRO A 107 -1.59 10.03 -2.53
N SER A 108 -2.30 9.66 -1.47
CA SER A 108 -1.83 8.82 -0.37
C SER A 108 -1.84 7.34 -0.78
N ALA A 109 -2.44 7.02 -1.93
CA ALA A 109 -2.33 5.74 -2.59
C ALA A 109 -0.90 5.50 -3.07
N PHE A 110 -0.36 4.32 -2.73
CA PHE A 110 0.88 3.81 -3.26
C PHE A 110 0.64 2.39 -3.75
N LEU A 111 1.27 2.03 -4.88
CA LEU A 111 1.24 0.67 -5.38
C LEU A 111 2.45 -0.09 -4.81
N ARG A 112 2.21 -1.27 -4.23
CA ARG A 112 3.26 -2.19 -3.82
C ARG A 112 3.23 -3.40 -4.73
N LEU A 113 4.24 -3.56 -5.58
CA LEU A 113 4.45 -4.77 -6.36
C LEU A 113 5.25 -5.76 -5.53
N LEU A 114 4.62 -6.87 -5.15
CA LEU A 114 5.22 -7.92 -4.35
C LEU A 114 5.44 -9.17 -5.22
N ARG A 115 6.65 -9.72 -5.17
CA ARG A 115 6.97 -11.03 -5.74
C ARG A 115 7.62 -11.88 -4.66
N TYR A 116 6.98 -12.99 -4.34
CA TYR A 116 7.56 -13.99 -3.45
C TYR A 116 8.26 -15.06 -4.29
N PRO A 117 9.54 -15.39 -4.02
CA PRO A 117 10.26 -16.41 -4.77
C PRO A 117 9.65 -17.80 -4.50
N PRO A 118 9.69 -18.72 -5.48
CA PRO A 118 9.29 -20.09 -5.26
C PRO A 118 10.21 -20.76 -4.24
N GLY A 119 9.66 -21.55 -3.32
CA GLY A 119 10.40 -22.32 -2.33
C GLY A 119 9.46 -23.04 -1.38
N GLU A 120 9.92 -24.15 -0.80
CA GLU A 120 9.20 -24.80 0.30
C GLU A 120 9.27 -23.89 1.52
N MET A 121 8.10 -23.54 2.06
CA MET A 121 8.01 -22.86 3.34
C MET A 121 7.86 -23.90 4.45
N GLY A 122 8.70 -23.81 5.48
CA GLY A 122 8.49 -24.56 6.71
C GLY A 122 7.15 -24.17 7.37
N PRO A 123 6.60 -25.01 8.27
CA PRO A 123 5.27 -24.79 8.89
C PRO A 123 5.15 -23.49 9.72
N HIS A 124 6.27 -22.83 10.02
CA HIS A 124 6.34 -21.56 10.75
C HIS A 124 7.13 -20.49 9.99
N GLN A 125 7.34 -20.69 8.69
CA GLN A 125 8.11 -19.76 7.87
C GLN A 125 7.18 -18.70 7.28
N GLU A 126 7.37 -17.47 7.73
CA GLU A 126 6.67 -16.30 7.22
C GLU A 126 7.57 -15.56 6.22
N ILE A 127 7.05 -15.24 5.04
CA ILE A 127 7.78 -14.36 4.10
C ILE A 127 7.55 -12.90 4.48
N CYS A 128 6.35 -12.60 4.94
CA CYS A 128 5.97 -11.30 5.48
C CYS A 128 5.39 -11.54 6.87
N SER A 129 5.98 -10.92 7.89
CA SER A 129 5.51 -11.08 9.26
C SER A 129 4.10 -10.53 9.45
N ALA A 130 3.39 -11.03 10.46
CA ALA A 130 2.13 -10.45 10.89
C ALA A 130 2.27 -8.93 11.13
N HIS A 131 1.45 -8.15 10.44
CA HIS A 131 1.40 -6.69 10.58
C HIS A 131 0.02 -6.18 10.15
N SER A 132 -0.26 -4.92 10.47
CA SER A 132 -1.39 -4.18 9.93
C SER A 132 -0.87 -3.09 9.01
N ASP A 133 -1.57 -2.86 7.90
CA ASP A 133 -1.26 -1.76 7.01
C ASP A 133 -1.49 -0.41 7.70
N THR A 134 -0.64 0.57 7.38
CA THR A 134 -0.73 1.92 7.93
C THR A 134 -1.63 2.85 7.11
N GLY A 135 -2.12 2.37 5.96
CA GLY A 135 -3.10 3.07 5.14
C GLY A 135 -4.52 2.90 5.69
N ALA A 136 -5.43 3.76 5.25
CA ALA A 136 -6.84 3.66 5.63
C ALA A 136 -7.59 2.59 4.81
N LEU A 137 -7.12 2.25 3.61
CA LEU A 137 -7.67 1.19 2.76
C LEU A 137 -6.54 0.56 1.93
N THR A 138 -6.46 -0.78 1.95
CA THR A 138 -5.57 -1.56 1.07
C THR A 138 -6.41 -2.39 0.13
N LEU A 139 -6.19 -2.24 -1.18
CA LEU A 139 -6.73 -3.12 -2.21
C LEU A 139 -5.64 -4.08 -2.65
N LEU A 140 -5.86 -5.38 -2.46
CA LEU A 140 -4.90 -6.43 -2.82
C LEU A 140 -5.41 -7.20 -4.03
N LEU A 141 -4.51 -7.39 -5.00
CA LEU A 141 -4.72 -8.28 -6.14
C LEU A 141 -3.64 -9.36 -6.10
N THR A 142 -4.05 -10.63 -6.17
CA THR A 142 -3.15 -11.79 -6.18
C THR A 142 -3.24 -12.52 -7.53
N ASP A 143 -2.26 -13.36 -7.82
CA ASP A 143 -2.22 -14.25 -8.99
C ASP A 143 -3.00 -15.56 -8.76
N GLY A 144 -3.71 -15.68 -7.64
CA GLY A 144 -4.42 -16.88 -7.23
C GLY A 144 -3.58 -17.91 -6.48
N VAL A 145 -2.27 -17.69 -6.29
CA VAL A 145 -1.45 -18.55 -5.42
C VAL A 145 -1.77 -18.24 -3.96
N LEU A 146 -2.17 -19.28 -3.22
CA LEU A 146 -2.49 -19.18 -1.79
C LEU A 146 -1.25 -18.78 -0.99
N GLY A 147 -1.42 -17.88 -0.02
CA GLY A 147 -0.32 -17.44 0.84
C GLY A 147 -0.65 -16.29 1.78
N LEU A 148 -1.74 -15.55 1.55
CA LEU A 148 -2.19 -14.53 2.49
C LEU A 148 -2.94 -15.18 3.65
N GLN A 149 -2.57 -14.81 4.88
CA GLN A 149 -3.31 -15.16 6.08
C GLN A 149 -3.74 -13.88 6.79
N VAL A 150 -5.01 -13.81 7.19
CA VAL A 150 -5.56 -12.66 7.92
C VAL A 150 -6.02 -13.14 9.29
N LEU A 151 -5.52 -12.50 10.34
CA LEU A 151 -6.00 -12.74 11.69
C LEU A 151 -7.41 -12.16 11.82
N THR A 152 -8.39 -13.02 11.62
CA THR A 152 -9.80 -12.80 11.94
C THR A 152 -10.05 -13.49 13.27
N SER A 153 -10.88 -12.94 14.15
CA SER A 153 -11.21 -13.59 15.44
C SER A 153 -11.82 -15.00 15.28
N LEU A 154 -12.07 -15.45 14.04
CA LEU A 154 -12.08 -16.83 13.57
C LEU A 154 -11.31 -16.95 12.24
N LEU A 155 -10.21 -17.72 12.19
CA LEU A 155 -9.35 -17.95 11.02
C LEU A 155 -10.15 -18.24 9.72
N VAL A 156 -10.06 -17.34 8.73
CA VAL A 156 -10.42 -17.58 7.33
C VAL A 156 -9.14 -17.47 6.47
N GLN A 157 -8.80 -18.54 5.75
CA GLN A 157 -7.74 -18.56 4.74
C GLN A 157 -8.37 -18.20 3.37
N LEU A 158 -7.72 -17.29 2.62
CA LEU A 158 -8.11 -16.89 1.27
C LEU A 158 -7.03 -17.25 0.26
#